data_AF-A0A433LG36-F1
#
_entry.id   AF-A0A433LG36-F1
#
_cell.length_a   1.000
_cell.length_b   1.000
_cell.length_c   1.000
_cell.angle_alpha   90.00
_cell.angle_beta   90.00
_cell.angle_gamma   90.00
#
_symmetry.space_group_name_H-M   'P 1'
#
loop_
_entity.id
_entity.type
_entity.pdbx_description
1 polymer ?
#
loop_
_entity_poly.entity_id
_entity_poly.type
_entity_poly.pdbx_seq_one_letter_code
_entity_poly.pdbx_strand_id
1 'polypeptide(L)' 'MSEREKKLRFYATAPKAGAKKIHRFINGDFVPFWVATLRGKAVTLDSGRDLLTRDEAINEARAFRQSCRDDLAKIEGDP' A
#
# COMPACT_ATOMS: atom_id res chain seq x y z
N MET A 1 -2.19 19.87 -11.78
CA MET A 1 -2.02 18.72 -10.87
C MET A 1 -0.62 18.13 -11.03
N SER A 2 0.13 18.08 -9.94
CA SER A 2 1.46 17.45 -9.91
C SER A 2 1.37 15.92 -10.15
N GLU A 3 2.46 15.30 -10.60
CA GLU A 3 2.54 13.83 -10.72
C GLU A 3 2.33 13.13 -9.37
N ARG A 4 2.67 13.82 -8.26
CA ARG A 4 2.42 13.35 -6.90
C ARG A 4 0.91 13.30 -6.59
N GLU A 5 0.16 14.37 -6.84
CA GLU A 5 -1.30 14.41 -6.66
C GLU A 5 -2.02 13.34 -7.47
N LYS A 6 -1.63 13.14 -8.73
CA LYS A 6 -2.21 12.09 -9.58
C LYS A 6 -2.04 10.71 -8.97
N LYS A 7 -0.84 10.41 -8.45
CA LYS A 7 -0.56 9.13 -7.76
C LYS A 7 -1.36 8.98 -6.46
N LEU A 8 -1.43 10.03 -5.64
CA LEU A 8 -2.22 10.00 -4.42
C LEU A 8 -3.70 9.75 -4.75
N ARG A 9 -4.29 10.49 -5.70
CA ARG A 9 -5.69 10.31 -6.13
C ARG A 9 -5.95 8.92 -6.69
N PHE A 10 -5.01 8.37 -7.45
CA PHE A 10 -5.10 7.01 -8.00
C PHE A 10 -5.24 5.95 -6.91
N TYR A 11 -4.44 6.04 -5.83
CA TYR A 11 -4.50 5.09 -4.73
C TYR A 11 -5.62 5.38 -3.73
N ALA A 12 -5.91 6.64 -3.42
CA ALA A 12 -6.99 7.07 -2.53
C ALA A 12 -8.38 6.58 -3.01
N THR A 13 -8.57 6.51 -4.33
CA THR A 13 -9.80 6.05 -5.00
C THR A 13 -9.78 4.56 -5.34
N ALA A 14 -8.81 3.78 -4.85
CA ALA A 14 -8.75 2.36 -5.11
C ALA A 14 -10.01 1.64 -4.54
N PRO A 15 -10.73 0.86 -5.37
CA PRO A 15 -12.02 0.28 -4.98
C PRO A 15 -11.88 -0.81 -3.91
N LYS A 16 -10.77 -1.56 -3.94
CA LYS A 16 -10.50 -2.65 -3.00
C LYS A 16 -9.05 -2.59 -2.50
N ALA A 17 -8.91 -2.77 -1.20
CA ALA A 17 -7.67 -3.17 -0.55
C ALA A 17 -7.56 -4.69 -0.59
N GLY A 18 -6.38 -5.20 -0.88
CA GLY A 18 -6.15 -6.64 -0.96
C GLY A 18 -4.73 -6.99 -0.51
N ALA A 19 -4.46 -8.28 -0.47
CA ALA A 19 -3.14 -8.81 -0.22
C ALA A 19 -2.76 -9.79 -1.32
N LYS A 20 -1.47 -9.85 -1.66
CA LYS A 20 -0.91 -10.82 -2.59
C LYS A 20 0.20 -11.61 -1.91
N LYS A 21 0.20 -12.93 -2.12
CA LYS A 21 1.30 -13.79 -1.68
C LYS A 21 2.48 -13.63 -2.64
N ILE A 22 3.66 -13.36 -2.10
CA ILE A 22 4.94 -13.34 -2.81
C ILE A 22 5.91 -14.29 -2.11
N HIS A 23 6.96 -14.70 -2.81
CA HIS A 23 8.05 -15.45 -2.20
C HIS A 23 9.29 -14.55 -2.18
N ARG A 24 10.00 -14.53 -1.05
CA ARG A 24 11.30 -13.88 -0.94
C ARG A 24 12.33 -14.95 -0.62
N PHE A 25 13.49 -14.84 -1.26
CA PHE A 25 14.64 -15.65 -0.93
C PHE A 25 15.31 -15.05 0.30
N ILE A 26 15.31 -15.77 1.42
CA ILE A 26 15.94 -15.35 2.68
C ILE A 26 16.77 -16.52 3.19
N ASN A 27 18.06 -16.27 3.45
CA ASN A 27 18.98 -17.25 4.03
C ASN A 27 19.05 -18.61 3.32
N GLY A 28 18.87 -18.65 2.00
CA GLY A 28 18.90 -19.89 1.22
C GLY A 28 17.51 -20.48 0.92
N ASP A 29 16.45 -19.98 1.54
CA ASP A 29 15.11 -20.54 1.44
C ASP A 29 14.10 -19.58 0.79
N PHE A 30 13.13 -20.14 0.06
CA PHE A 30 11.97 -19.40 -0.43
C PHE A 30 10.88 -19.34 0.63
N VAL A 31 10.80 -18.21 1.32
CA VAL A 31 9.79 -17.99 2.35
C VAL A 31 8.58 -17.29 1.72
N PRO A 32 7.33 -17.71 2.02
CA PRO A 32 6.13 -16.99 1.58
C PRO A 32 5.82 -15.77 2.46
N PHE A 33 5.43 -14.67 1.84
CA PHE A 33 5.03 -13.41 2.49
C PHE A 33 3.74 -12.90 1.89
N TRP A 34 2.94 -12.16 2.67
CA TRP A 34 1.86 -11.35 2.13
C TRP A 34 2.31 -9.91 1.99
N VAL A 35 1.91 -9.28 0.89
CA VAL A 35 2.11 -7.84 0.67
C VAL A 35 0.78 -7.14 0.45
N ALA A 36 0.69 -5.93 0.99
CA ALA A 36 -0.43 -5.03 0.77
C ALA A 36 -0.52 -4.65 -0.71
N THR A 37 -1.74 -4.62 -1.24
CA THR A 37 -1.99 -4.27 -2.65
C THR A 37 -3.17 -3.34 -2.83
N LEU A 38 -3.01 -2.37 -3.73
CA LEU A 38 -4.07 -1.50 -4.25
C LEU A 38 -4.02 -1.50 -5.77
N ARG A 39 -5.16 -1.75 -6.43
CA ARG A 39 -5.25 -1.86 -7.90
C ARG A 39 -4.22 -2.83 -8.50
N GLY A 40 -3.94 -3.93 -7.78
CA GLY A 40 -2.96 -4.94 -8.19
C GLY A 40 -1.48 -4.55 -8.04
N LYS A 41 -1.18 -3.33 -7.58
CA LYS A 41 0.19 -2.86 -7.29
C LYS A 41 0.50 -3.08 -5.81
N ALA A 42 1.72 -3.53 -5.52
CA ALA A 42 2.21 -3.61 -4.15
C ALA A 42 2.39 -2.21 -3.57
N VAL A 43 1.91 -1.99 -2.35
CA VAL A 43 2.04 -0.74 -1.60
C VAL A 43 2.59 -1.05 -0.21
N THR A 44 3.20 -0.07 0.43
CA THR A 44 3.81 -0.21 1.76
C THR A 44 3.82 1.17 2.41
N LEU A 45 3.48 1.26 3.69
CA LEU A 45 3.61 2.50 4.44
C LEU A 45 5.05 2.71 4.92
N ASP A 46 5.72 1.61 5.31
CA ASP A 46 7.11 1.61 5.74
C ASP A 46 8.04 0.94 4.73
N SER A 47 9.34 1.24 4.84
CA SER A 47 10.39 0.59 4.06
C SER A 47 10.63 -0.87 4.48
N GLY A 48 10.14 -1.27 5.66
CA GLY A 48 10.17 -2.62 6.20
C GLY A 48 8.97 -3.44 5.73
N ARG A 49 9.16 -4.27 4.70
CA ARG A 49 8.18 -5.30 4.29
C ARG A 49 8.30 -6.51 5.23
N ASP A 50 8.00 -6.29 6.50
CA ASP A 50 8.01 -7.36 7.48
C ASP A 50 6.95 -8.41 7.13
N LEU A 51 7.11 -9.61 7.69
CA LEU A 51 6.32 -10.81 7.43
C LEU A 51 4.84 -10.62 7.81
N LEU A 52 4.09 -9.87 7.01
CA LEU A 52 2.67 -9.70 7.25
C LEU A 52 1.95 -11.03 7.00
N THR A 53 1.03 -11.35 7.89
CA THR A 53 -0.10 -12.22 7.60
C THR A 53 -0.98 -11.60 6.52
N ARG A 54 -1.89 -12.39 5.94
CA ARG A 54 -2.82 -11.91 4.92
C ARG A 54 -3.65 -10.72 5.41
N ASP A 55 -4.11 -10.77 6.66
CA ASP A 55 -5.01 -9.77 7.21
C ASP A 55 -4.25 -8.49 7.59
N GLU A 56 -3.02 -8.60 8.09
CA GLU A 56 -2.12 -7.46 8.29
C GLU A 56 -1.81 -6.75 6.97
N ALA A 57 -1.53 -7.50 5.89
CA ALA A 57 -1.34 -6.93 4.56
C ALA A 57 -2.59 -6.21 4.02
N ILE A 58 -3.80 -6.71 4.31
CA ILE A 58 -5.03 -6.01 3.95
C ILE A 58 -5.19 -4.73 4.77
N ASN A 59 -4.90 -4.78 6.06
CA ASN A 59 -4.97 -3.61 6.94
C ASN A 59 -3.96 -2.53 6.54
N GLU A 60 -2.74 -2.92 6.18
CA GLU A 60 -1.76 -1.99 5.64
C GLU A 60 -2.20 -1.39 4.31
N ALA A 61 -2.78 -2.17 3.39
CA ALA A 61 -3.35 -1.63 2.15
C ALA A 61 -4.45 -0.59 2.43
N ARG A 62 -5.27 -0.80 3.47
CA ARG A 62 -6.28 0.17 3.91
C ARG A 62 -5.63 1.42 4.51
N ALA A 63 -4.63 1.26 5.35
CA ALA A 63 -3.91 2.35 5.97
C ALA A 63 -3.17 3.22 4.93
N PHE A 64 -2.50 2.59 3.96
CA PHE A 64 -1.88 3.28 2.81
C PHE A 64 -2.91 4.05 1.98
N ARG A 65 -4.09 3.46 1.75
CA ARG A 65 -5.17 4.17 1.05
C ARG A 65 -5.64 5.38 1.85
N GLN A 66 -5.71 5.27 3.17
CA GLN A 66 -6.11 6.37 4.04
C GLN A 66 -5.07 7.48 4.06
N SER A 67 -3.78 7.15 4.18
CA SER A 67 -2.71 8.16 4.10
C SER A 67 -2.72 8.92 2.78
N CYS A 68 -3.04 8.25 1.66
CA CYS A 68 -3.22 8.93 0.37
C CYS A 68 -4.40 9.92 0.38
N ARG A 69 -5.48 9.63 1.10
CA ARG A 69 -6.63 10.54 1.24
C ARG A 69 -6.28 11.71 2.13
N ASP A 70 -5.62 11.45 3.24
CA ASP A 70 -5.21 12.48 4.20
C ASP A 70 -4.24 13.47 3.55
N ASP A 71 -3.30 12.98 2.75
CA ASP A 71 -2.37 13.82 1.99
C ASP A 71 -3.07 14.61 0.88
N LEU A 72 -4.08 14.06 0.20
CA LEU A 72 -4.89 14.83 -0.77
C LEU A 72 -5.69 15.92 -0.08
N ALA A 73 -6.31 15.61 1.06
CA ALA A 73 -7.11 16.57 1.82
C ALA A 73 -6.25 17.74 2.31
N LYS A 74 -4.98 17.48 2.70
CA LYS A 74 -4.02 18.54 3.00
C LYS A 74 -3.75 19.42 1.78
N ILE A 75 -3.52 18.83 0.61
CA ILE A 75 -3.24 19.60 -0.62
C ILE A 75 -4.47 20.40 -1.08
N GLU A 76 -5.68 19.84 -0.94
CA GLU A 76 -6.93 20.49 -1.35
C GLU A 76 -7.43 21.52 -0.33
N GLY A 77 -7.03 21.40 0.93
CA GLY A 77 -7.40 22.28 2.04
C GLY A 77 -6.34 23.30 2.45
N ASP A 78 -5.16 23.29 1.81
CA ASP A 78 -4.13 24.33 1.96
C ASP A 78 -4.46 25.47 0.96
N PRO A 79 -4.88 26.67 1.42
CA PRO A 79 -5.24 27.80 0.56
C PRO A 79 -4.05 28.43 -0.17
#